data_AF-A0A1V2YCE3-F1
#
_entry.id   AF-A0A1V2YCE3-F1
#
_cell.length_a   1.000
_cell.length_b   1.000
_cell.length_c   1.000
_cell.angle_alpha   90.00
_cell.angle_beta   90.00
_cell.angle_gamma   90.00
#
_symmetry.space_group_name_H-M   'P 1'
#
loop_
_entity.id
_entity.type
_entity.pdbx_description
1 polymer ?
#
loop_
_entity_poly.entity_id
_entity_poly.type
_entity_poly.pdbx_seq_one_letter_code
_entity_poly.pdbx_strand_id
1 'polypeptide(L)'
;MKKIYEKVPVRKEKVDNSMILGFSIVFLLMLMVMGITIINDNSNEASIVNSPIVLVDAANAASEETMPFFDSSSNLTAYGQTAFIAFLTDFYNTYGLAINQQNASFLTPFVSVHNLDKFTMQFDEWFVLYKEIESATVSTQIGSVTFKDNNIVEVEILETVHLIHQKQEYRVNLMWTTFVMEEDSQLKIADRVLTDSLVSYEDDGKWIKY
;
A
#
# COMPACT_ATOMS: atom_id res chain seq x y z
N MET A 1 40.00 -12.73 -57.40
CA MET A 1 38.83 -13.16 -56.62
C MET A 1 38.02 -11.94 -56.21
N LYS A 2 36.81 -11.77 -56.77
CA LYS A 2 35.89 -10.65 -56.52
C LYS A 2 35.02 -11.01 -55.30
N LYS A 3 35.03 -10.19 -54.24
CA LYS A 3 34.08 -10.33 -53.11
C LYS A 3 32.78 -9.63 -53.47
N ILE A 4 31.68 -10.38 -53.47
CA ILE A 4 30.31 -9.90 -53.63
C ILE A 4 29.80 -9.57 -52.23
N TYR A 5 29.36 -8.33 -52.00
CA TYR A 5 28.67 -7.96 -50.76
C TYR A 5 27.17 -8.11 -50.96
N GLU A 6 26.58 -9.03 -50.21
CA GLU A 6 25.13 -9.25 -50.15
C GLU A 6 24.51 -8.22 -49.20
N LYS A 7 23.51 -7.46 -49.67
CA LYS A 7 22.76 -6.50 -48.85
C LYS A 7 21.71 -7.24 -48.02
N VAL A 8 21.80 -7.14 -46.69
CA VAL A 8 20.78 -7.59 -45.74
C VAL A 8 19.57 -6.64 -45.79
N PRO A 9 18.32 -7.14 -45.88
CA PRO A 9 17.14 -6.29 -45.87
C PRO A 9 16.81 -5.79 -44.46
N VAL A 10 16.61 -4.47 -44.34
CA VAL A 10 16.17 -3.80 -43.11
C VAL A 10 14.68 -4.04 -42.92
N ARG A 11 14.31 -4.77 -41.87
CA ARG A 11 12.93 -4.96 -41.42
C ARG A 11 12.44 -3.66 -40.78
N LYS A 12 11.43 -3.02 -41.37
CA LYS A 12 10.73 -1.89 -40.75
C LYS A 12 9.79 -2.43 -39.67
N GLU A 13 10.13 -2.22 -38.41
CA GLU A 13 9.22 -2.43 -37.29
C GLU A 13 8.13 -1.35 -37.32
N LYS A 14 6.88 -1.81 -37.30
CA LYS A 14 5.71 -0.98 -37.01
C LYS A 14 5.73 -0.74 -35.51
N VAL A 15 5.90 0.51 -35.09
CA VAL A 15 5.71 0.92 -33.70
C VAL A 15 4.22 1.03 -33.46
N ASP A 16 3.67 0.15 -32.61
CA ASP A 16 2.28 0.21 -32.17
C ASP A 16 2.12 1.33 -31.12
N ASN A 17 1.21 2.26 -31.40
CA ASN A 17 0.94 3.45 -30.59
C ASN A 17 0.07 3.18 -29.33
N SER A 18 0.14 2.00 -28.72
CA SER A 18 -0.62 1.70 -27.48
C SER A 18 0.03 2.23 -26.21
N MET A 19 1.25 2.80 -26.30
CA MET A 19 2.09 3.11 -25.13
C MET A 19 2.09 4.59 -24.72
N ILE A 20 0.95 5.29 -24.81
CA ILE A 20 0.88 6.72 -24.44
C ILE A 20 -0.11 7.01 -23.29
N LEU A 21 -1.02 6.09 -22.93
CA LEU A 21 -1.94 6.32 -21.81
C LEU A 21 -1.35 6.01 -20.41
N GLY A 22 -0.25 5.25 -20.31
CA GLY A 22 0.34 4.85 -19.02
C GLY A 22 1.14 5.94 -18.29
N PHE A 23 1.53 7.01 -18.99
CA PHE A 23 2.43 8.02 -18.42
C PHE A 23 1.74 9.13 -17.61
N SER A 24 0.42 9.32 -17.76
CA SER A 24 -0.29 10.36 -16.98
C SER A 24 -0.61 9.95 -15.54
N ILE A 25 -0.65 8.65 -15.22
CA ILE A 25 -1.03 8.15 -13.89
C ILE A 25 0.13 8.27 -12.89
N VAL A 26 1.38 8.10 -13.34
CA VAL A 26 2.58 8.20 -12.49
C VAL A 26 2.76 9.62 -11.92
N PHE A 27 2.30 10.66 -12.64
CA PHE A 27 2.54 12.04 -12.24
C PHE A 27 1.56 12.54 -11.16
N LEU A 28 0.36 11.97 -11.05
CA LEU A 28 -0.63 12.37 -10.03
C LEU A 28 -0.34 11.73 -8.66
N LEU A 29 0.22 10.52 -8.64
CA LEU A 29 0.59 9.81 -7.39
C LEU A 29 1.83 10.40 -6.71
N MET A 30 2.71 11.08 -7.47
CA MET A 30 3.96 11.64 -6.92
C MET A 30 3.77 12.86 -6.00
N LEU A 31 2.61 13.50 -5.99
CA LEU A 31 2.41 14.80 -5.33
C LEU A 31 1.75 14.75 -3.93
N MET A 32 1.33 13.58 -3.42
CA MET A 32 0.63 13.50 -2.12
C MET A 32 1.49 13.12 -0.91
N VAL A 33 2.81 12.92 -1.04
CA VAL A 33 3.67 12.59 0.10
C VAL A 33 4.41 13.83 0.60
N MET A 34 3.66 14.81 1.13
CA MET A 34 4.23 15.72 2.14
C MET A 34 3.96 15.10 3.51
N GLY A 35 5.04 14.79 4.22
CA GLY A 35 5.04 14.02 5.47
C GLY A 35 4.00 14.51 6.48
N ILE A 36 3.11 13.60 6.87
CA ILE A 36 2.23 13.78 8.02
C ILE A 36 3.02 13.34 9.26
N THR A 37 3.65 14.30 9.95
CA THR A 37 4.05 14.11 11.34
C THR A 37 2.80 14.15 12.22
N ILE A 38 2.35 12.98 12.70
CA ILE A 38 1.26 12.89 13.69
C ILE A 38 1.89 13.05 15.09
N ILE A 39 1.66 14.21 15.71
CA ILE A 39 1.82 14.39 17.15
C ILE A 39 0.48 13.98 17.78
N ASN A 40 0.47 12.85 18.49
CA ASN A 40 -0.74 12.33 19.13
C ASN A 40 -0.82 12.88 20.57
N ASP A 41 -1.69 13.87 20.79
CA ASP A 41 -2.00 14.40 22.12
C ASP A 41 -3.26 13.70 22.65
N ASN A 42 -3.07 12.82 23.63
CA ASN A 42 -4.11 12.01 24.23
C ASN A 42 -4.80 12.79 25.36
N SER A 43 -6.01 13.30 25.10
CA SER A 43 -6.98 13.57 26.18
C SER A 43 -8.37 13.08 25.79
N ASN A 44 -8.78 12.02 26.50
CA ASN A 44 -10.13 11.47 26.53
C ASN A 44 -11.13 12.52 27.04
N GLU A 45 -12.32 12.62 26.44
CA GLU A 45 -13.60 12.57 27.16
C GLU A 45 -14.71 12.03 26.24
N ALA A 46 -15.35 10.96 26.69
CA ALA A 46 -16.53 10.36 26.06
C ALA A 46 -17.77 11.21 26.36
N SER A 47 -18.64 11.40 25.36
CA SER A 47 -20.00 11.89 25.57
C SER A 47 -20.99 11.15 24.69
N ILE A 48 -21.88 10.41 25.36
CA ILE A 48 -22.94 9.59 24.78
C ILE A 48 -24.20 10.48 24.74
N VAL A 49 -24.73 10.75 23.55
CA VAL A 49 -26.05 11.40 23.39
C VAL A 49 -26.96 10.49 22.56
N ASN A 50 -27.99 9.98 23.23
CA ASN A 50 -29.11 9.25 22.64
C ASN A 50 -29.86 10.12 21.64
N SER A 51 -29.98 9.65 20.40
CA SER A 51 -30.93 10.19 19.41
C SER A 51 -32.14 9.25 19.28
N PRO A 52 -33.35 9.80 19.07
CA PRO A 52 -34.59 9.03 19.06
C PRO A 52 -34.72 8.13 17.83
N ILE A 53 -35.24 6.92 18.05
CA ILE A 53 -35.58 5.94 17.02
C ILE A 53 -36.73 6.49 16.18
N VAL A 54 -36.46 6.78 14.90
CA VAL A 54 -37.48 7.03 13.88
C VAL A 54 -37.68 5.72 13.11
N LEU A 55 -38.83 5.08 13.33
CA LEU A 55 -39.32 3.99 12.48
C LEU A 55 -39.76 4.59 11.14
N VAL A 56 -38.97 4.36 10.08
CA VAL A 56 -39.35 4.71 8.71
C VAL A 56 -39.51 3.41 7.91
N ASP A 57 -40.64 3.33 7.20
CA ASP A 57 -41.14 2.18 6.46
C ASP A 57 -40.11 1.45 5.58
N ALA A 58 -40.04 0.14 5.77
CA ALA A 58 -39.31 -0.81 4.92
C ALA A 58 -40.11 -1.08 3.63
N ALA A 59 -40.09 -0.13 2.69
CA ALA A 59 -40.67 -0.34 1.36
C ALA A 59 -40.05 0.61 0.32
N ASN A 60 -38.76 0.39 0.02
CA ASN A 60 -38.02 0.74 -1.21
C ASN A 60 -36.56 1.01 -0.87
N ALA A 61 -35.84 -0.02 -0.44
CA ALA A 61 -34.40 -0.02 -0.64
C ALA A 61 -34.20 -0.31 -2.14
N ALA A 62 -34.20 0.75 -2.94
CA ALA A 62 -33.53 0.70 -4.23
C ALA A 62 -32.14 0.12 -3.97
N SER A 63 -31.76 -0.95 -4.68
CA SER A 63 -30.40 -1.46 -4.61
C SER A 63 -29.48 -0.29 -4.95
N GLU A 64 -28.80 0.27 -3.96
CA GLU A 64 -27.71 1.20 -4.22
C GLU A 64 -26.72 0.41 -5.06
N GLU A 65 -26.67 0.73 -6.36
CA GLU A 65 -25.75 0.08 -7.29
C GLU A 65 -24.36 0.49 -6.83
N THR A 66 -23.70 -0.40 -6.08
CA THR A 66 -22.35 -0.18 -5.59
C THR A 66 -21.45 -0.02 -6.80
N MET A 67 -20.85 1.17 -6.95
CA MET A 67 -19.96 1.45 -8.07
C MET A 67 -18.80 0.44 -8.02
N PRO A 68 -18.49 -0.25 -9.14
CA PRO A 68 -17.46 -1.27 -9.13
C PRO A 68 -16.07 -0.64 -9.01
N PHE A 69 -15.17 -1.29 -8.27
CA PHE A 69 -13.76 -0.87 -8.23
C PHE A 69 -13.09 -1.05 -9.59
N PHE A 70 -13.45 -2.09 -10.34
CA PHE A 70 -12.83 -2.48 -11.60
C PHE A 70 -13.78 -2.38 -12.79
N ASP A 71 -13.24 -2.01 -13.95
CA ASP A 71 -13.96 -2.08 -15.23
C ASP A 71 -13.89 -3.50 -15.84
N SER A 72 -14.56 -3.69 -16.99
CA SER A 72 -14.58 -4.98 -17.69
C SER A 72 -13.22 -5.41 -18.25
N SER A 73 -12.22 -4.54 -18.22
CA SER A 73 -10.83 -4.79 -18.63
C SER A 73 -9.88 -4.90 -17.43
N SER A 74 -10.42 -5.09 -16.22
CA SER A 74 -9.69 -5.20 -14.95
C SER A 74 -8.86 -3.97 -14.57
N ASN A 75 -9.13 -2.79 -15.15
CA ASN A 75 -8.54 -1.53 -14.69
C ASN A 75 -9.39 -0.94 -13.57
N LEU A 76 -8.78 -0.14 -12.69
CA LEU A 76 -9.55 0.63 -11.71
C LEU A 76 -10.42 1.69 -12.40
N THR A 77 -11.71 1.70 -12.08
CA THR A 77 -12.61 2.81 -12.43
C THR A 77 -12.19 4.08 -11.69
N ALA A 78 -12.78 5.23 -12.01
CA ALA A 78 -12.52 6.47 -11.25
C ALA A 78 -12.84 6.30 -9.75
N TYR A 79 -13.96 5.61 -9.45
CA TYR A 79 -14.32 5.23 -8.08
C TYR A 79 -13.26 4.29 -7.46
N GLY A 80 -12.85 3.26 -8.20
CA GLY A 80 -11.81 2.33 -7.80
C GLY A 80 -10.47 2.97 -7.47
N GLN A 81 -10.05 3.97 -8.24
CA GLN A 81 -8.83 4.72 -8.01
C GLN A 81 -8.91 5.51 -6.70
N THR A 82 -10.01 6.22 -6.46
CA THR A 82 -10.22 6.95 -5.21
C THR A 82 -10.26 5.99 -4.01
N ALA A 83 -10.97 4.87 -4.13
CA ALA A 83 -11.05 3.87 -3.08
C ALA A 83 -9.69 3.21 -2.79
N PHE A 84 -8.89 2.92 -3.82
CA PHE A 84 -7.56 2.35 -3.68
C PHE A 84 -6.59 3.29 -2.96
N ILE A 85 -6.62 4.58 -3.29
CA ILE A 85 -5.80 5.60 -2.61
C ILE A 85 -6.22 5.72 -1.14
N ALA A 86 -7.53 5.77 -0.87
CA ALA A 86 -8.05 5.81 0.50
C ALA A 86 -7.64 4.56 1.29
N PHE A 87 -7.81 3.38 0.68
CA PHE A 87 -7.41 2.09 1.26
C PHE A 87 -5.93 2.06 1.65
N LEU A 88 -5.01 2.44 0.76
CA LEU A 88 -3.58 2.46 1.08
C LEU A 88 -3.26 3.49 2.17
N THR A 89 -3.89 4.66 2.13
CA THR A 89 -3.71 5.70 3.14
C THR A 89 -4.14 5.21 4.52
N ASP A 90 -5.33 4.62 4.62
CA ASP A 90 -5.87 4.09 5.87
C ASP A 90 -5.06 2.90 6.39
N PHE A 91 -4.62 2.02 5.48
CA PHE A 91 -3.72 0.91 5.81
C PHE A 91 -2.43 1.44 6.46
N TYR A 92 -1.73 2.39 5.83
CA TYR A 92 -0.44 2.87 6.34
C TYR A 92 -0.54 3.74 7.59
N ASN A 93 -1.63 4.49 7.74
CA ASN A 93 -1.93 5.18 9.00
C ASN A 93 -2.11 4.16 10.14
N THR A 94 -2.87 3.09 9.88
CA THR A 94 -3.08 2.01 10.85
C THR A 94 -1.82 1.19 11.08
N TYR A 95 -0.98 1.01 10.06
CA TYR A 95 0.29 0.28 10.12
C TYR A 95 1.28 0.96 11.07
N GLY A 96 1.42 2.29 10.98
CA GLY A 96 2.23 3.05 11.94
C GLY A 96 1.74 2.88 13.37
N LEU A 97 0.42 2.90 13.59
CA LEU A 97 -0.17 2.62 14.91
C LEU A 97 0.13 1.19 15.38
N ALA A 98 -0.04 0.20 14.50
CA ALA A 98 0.22 -1.20 14.80
C ALA A 98 1.67 -1.44 15.23
N ILE A 99 2.65 -0.78 14.58
CA ILE A 99 4.07 -0.88 14.96
C ILE A 99 4.30 -0.26 16.34
N ASN A 100 3.80 0.95 16.59
CA ASN A 100 3.93 1.62 17.89
C ASN A 100 3.29 0.81 19.02
N GLN A 101 2.18 0.14 18.75
CA GLN A 101 1.49 -0.73 19.70
C GLN A 101 1.99 -2.18 19.70
N GLN A 102 2.94 -2.50 18.82
CA GLN A 102 3.49 -3.85 18.62
C GLN A 102 2.38 -4.92 18.52
N ASN A 103 1.34 -4.66 17.71
CA ASN A 103 0.17 -5.51 17.62
C ASN A 103 -0.39 -5.56 16.19
N ALA A 104 -0.25 -6.70 15.52
CA ALA A 104 -0.74 -6.89 14.14
C ALA A 104 -2.27 -6.87 14.00
N SER A 105 -3.04 -7.08 15.09
CA SER A 105 -4.51 -7.22 15.00
C SER A 105 -5.23 -5.96 14.51
N PHE A 106 -4.61 -4.79 14.63
CA PHE A 106 -5.12 -3.55 14.02
C PHE A 106 -5.21 -3.64 12.49
N LEU A 107 -4.44 -4.53 11.87
CA LEU A 107 -4.30 -4.66 10.41
C LEU A 107 -5.19 -5.73 9.82
N THR A 108 -5.82 -6.58 10.65
CA THR A 108 -6.76 -7.62 10.21
C THR A 108 -7.82 -7.11 9.23
N PRO A 109 -8.42 -5.91 9.41
CA PRO A 109 -9.41 -5.41 8.45
C PRO A 109 -8.87 -5.11 7.05
N PHE A 110 -7.55 -5.03 6.85
CA PHE A 110 -6.94 -4.65 5.56
C PHE A 110 -6.39 -5.85 4.79
N VAL A 111 -6.31 -7.02 5.40
CA VAL A 111 -5.64 -8.20 4.84
C VAL A 111 -6.68 -9.26 4.52
N SER A 112 -6.52 -9.93 3.37
CA SER A 112 -7.36 -11.06 2.99
C SER A 112 -7.28 -12.16 4.05
N VAL A 113 -8.40 -12.80 4.36
CA VAL A 113 -8.46 -13.91 5.31
C VAL A 113 -7.50 -15.05 4.96
N HIS A 114 -7.22 -15.24 3.66
CA HIS A 114 -6.37 -16.32 3.17
C HIS A 114 -4.89 -16.13 3.45
N ASN A 115 -4.43 -14.89 3.67
CA ASN A 115 -3.03 -14.56 3.92
C ASN A 115 -2.79 -13.86 5.27
N LEU A 116 -3.82 -13.78 6.11
CA LEU A 116 -3.74 -13.12 7.41
C LEU A 116 -2.64 -13.71 8.29
N ASP A 117 -2.55 -15.04 8.41
CA ASP A 117 -1.54 -15.70 9.26
C ASP A 117 -0.11 -15.39 8.79
N LYS A 118 0.14 -15.46 7.47
CA LYS A 118 1.44 -15.12 6.88
C LYS A 118 1.78 -13.65 7.14
N PHE A 119 0.81 -12.76 6.95
CA PHE A 119 0.99 -11.33 7.18
C PHE A 119 1.31 -11.04 8.65
N THR A 120 0.55 -11.59 9.59
CA THR A 120 0.76 -11.42 11.03
C THR A 120 2.13 -11.94 11.46
N MET A 121 2.53 -13.12 11.00
CA MET A 121 3.85 -13.69 11.28
C MET A 121 4.97 -12.75 10.79
N GLN A 122 4.89 -12.26 9.56
CA GLN A 122 5.89 -11.32 9.02
C GLN A 122 5.93 -10.00 9.80
N PHE A 123 4.76 -9.45 10.15
CA PHE A 123 4.68 -8.26 10.97
C PHE A 123 5.36 -8.46 12.33
N ASP A 124 5.07 -9.58 12.99
CA ASP A 124 5.62 -9.89 14.31
C ASP A 124 7.15 -10.05 14.27
N GLU A 125 7.68 -10.71 13.24
CA GLU A 125 9.13 -10.87 13.04
C GLU A 125 9.85 -9.52 12.90
N TRP A 126 9.26 -8.59 12.15
CA TRP A 126 9.85 -7.27 11.90
C TRP A 126 9.71 -6.33 13.08
N PHE A 127 8.57 -6.31 13.78
CA PHE A 127 8.22 -5.21 14.67
C PHE A 127 7.84 -5.60 16.10
N VAL A 128 7.61 -6.88 16.40
CA VAL A 128 7.13 -7.30 17.74
C VAL A 128 8.18 -8.13 18.45
N LEU A 129 8.64 -9.21 17.81
CA LEU A 129 9.51 -10.19 18.44
C LEU A 129 10.87 -9.59 18.79
N TYR A 130 11.08 -9.36 20.09
CA TYR A 130 12.31 -8.85 20.69
C TYR A 130 12.73 -7.45 20.19
N LYS A 131 11.77 -6.60 19.79
CA LYS A 131 12.08 -5.27 19.23
C LYS A 131 11.95 -4.12 20.23
N GLU A 132 11.14 -4.25 21.28
CA GLU A 132 10.96 -3.24 22.34
C GLU A 132 10.94 -1.80 21.79
N ILE A 133 10.09 -1.57 20.78
CA ILE A 133 10.02 -0.29 20.06
C ILE A 133 9.38 0.77 20.97
N GLU A 134 10.06 1.90 21.17
CA GLU A 134 9.56 3.03 21.96
C GLU A 134 8.69 3.96 21.10
N SER A 135 9.12 4.20 19.86
CA SER A 135 8.33 4.93 18.88
C SER A 135 8.71 4.52 17.45
N ALA A 136 7.74 4.67 16.56
CA ALA A 136 7.88 4.40 15.14
C ALA A 136 7.18 5.46 14.31
N THR A 137 7.80 5.88 13.23
CA THR A 137 7.16 6.64 12.16
C THR A 137 7.30 5.90 10.84
N VAL A 138 6.25 5.90 10.04
CA VAL A 138 6.21 5.20 8.76
C VAL A 138 6.05 6.24 7.65
N SER A 139 6.83 6.06 6.59
CA SER A 139 6.67 6.78 5.34
C SER A 139 6.71 5.79 4.19
N THR A 140 6.03 6.11 3.10
CA THR A 140 5.90 5.20 1.96
C THR A 140 6.11 5.92 0.65
N GLN A 141 6.73 5.23 -0.29
CA GLN A 141 6.82 5.66 -1.68
C GLN A 141 6.22 4.57 -2.58
N ILE A 142 5.22 4.95 -3.36
CA ILE A 142 4.62 4.09 -4.36
C ILE A 142 5.52 4.07 -5.61
N GLY A 143 5.91 2.88 -6.03
CA GLY A 143 6.66 2.60 -7.25
C GLY A 143 5.74 2.33 -8.42
N SER A 144 5.98 1.22 -9.14
CA SER A 144 5.11 0.82 -10.25
C SER A 144 3.74 0.33 -9.76
N VAL A 145 2.72 0.56 -10.60
CA VAL A 145 1.35 0.05 -10.40
C VAL A 145 0.95 -0.67 -11.69
N THR A 146 0.57 -1.93 -11.57
CA THR A 146 0.16 -2.77 -12.69
C THR A 146 -1.18 -3.42 -12.40
N PHE A 147 -2.13 -3.32 -13.33
CA PHE A 147 -3.40 -4.04 -13.25
C PHE A 147 -3.23 -5.42 -13.88
N LYS A 148 -3.55 -6.46 -13.13
CA LYS A 148 -3.52 -7.85 -13.59
C LYS A 148 -4.93 -8.31 -13.96
N ASP A 149 -4.97 -9.37 -14.75
CA ASP A 149 -6.21 -10.12 -14.96
C ASP A 149 -6.80 -10.56 -13.60
N ASN A 150 -8.13 -10.67 -13.52
CA ASN A 150 -8.89 -10.99 -12.31
C ASN A 150 -8.95 -9.88 -11.25
N ASN A 151 -8.92 -8.61 -11.67
CA ASN A 151 -9.18 -7.47 -10.78
C ASN A 151 -8.17 -7.39 -9.61
N ILE A 152 -6.89 -7.62 -9.91
CA ILE A 152 -5.80 -7.48 -8.95
C ILE A 152 -4.93 -6.28 -9.32
N VAL A 153 -4.65 -5.43 -8.34
CA VAL A 153 -3.67 -4.35 -8.44
C VAL A 153 -2.35 -4.83 -7.83
N GLU A 154 -1.32 -4.96 -8.66
CA GLU A 154 0.05 -5.17 -8.21
C GLU A 154 0.72 -3.80 -8.05
N VAL A 155 1.26 -3.51 -6.87
CA VAL A 155 1.91 -2.24 -6.55
C VAL A 155 3.25 -2.47 -5.85
N GLU A 156 4.28 -1.81 -6.33
CA GLU A 156 5.56 -1.74 -5.63
C GLU A 156 5.51 -0.63 -4.58
N ILE A 157 5.91 -0.93 -3.34
CA ILE A 157 5.90 0.03 -2.25
C ILE A 157 7.22 -0.06 -1.50
N LEU A 158 7.94 1.06 -1.45
CA LEU A 158 9.03 1.25 -0.51
C LEU A 158 8.45 1.78 0.79
N GLU A 159 8.49 0.97 1.83
CA GLU A 159 8.21 1.37 3.20
C GLU A 159 9.51 1.81 3.86
N THR A 160 9.51 2.99 4.48
CA THR A 160 10.60 3.44 5.35
C THR A 160 10.05 3.67 6.74
N VAL A 161 10.48 2.80 7.66
CA VAL A 161 10.12 2.87 9.08
C VAL A 161 11.31 3.42 9.85
N HIS A 162 11.11 4.54 10.53
CA HIS A 162 12.07 5.10 11.48
C HIS A 162 11.65 4.69 12.89
N LEU A 163 12.55 4.04 13.62
CA LEU A 163 12.29 3.42 14.91
C LEU A 163 13.22 4.00 15.97
N ILE A 164 12.73 4.09 17.22
CA ILE A 164 13.55 4.42 18.40
C ILE A 164 13.47 3.26 19.38
N HIS A 165 14.63 2.80 19.86
CA HIS A 165 14.77 1.81 20.93
C HIS A 165 15.98 2.17 21.81
N GLN A 166 15.79 2.34 23.12
CA GLN A 166 16.88 2.65 24.07
C GLN A 166 17.74 3.85 23.65
N LYS A 167 17.12 4.91 23.10
CA LYS A 167 17.77 6.10 22.53
C LYS A 167 18.59 5.88 21.25
N GLN A 168 18.61 4.66 20.72
CA GLN A 168 19.18 4.35 19.42
C GLN A 168 18.11 4.51 18.34
N GLU A 169 18.44 5.25 17.29
CA GLU A 169 17.59 5.36 16.10
C GLU A 169 17.93 4.28 15.09
N TYR A 170 16.89 3.70 14.48
CA TYR A 170 16.98 2.75 13.40
C TYR A 170 16.14 3.21 12.22
N ARG A 171 16.56 2.80 11.02
CA ARG A 171 15.78 2.95 9.79
C ARG A 171 15.68 1.59 9.13
N VAL A 172 14.44 1.15 8.92
CA VAL A 172 14.11 -0.09 8.23
C VAL A 172 13.45 0.29 6.92
N ASN A 173 14.10 -0.03 5.81
CA ASN A 173 13.57 0.18 4.47
C ASN A 173 13.17 -1.19 3.92
N LEU A 174 11.90 -1.35 3.56
CA LEU A 174 11.35 -2.60 3.04
C LEU A 174 10.72 -2.33 1.68
N MET A 175 11.24 -2.97 0.63
CA MET A 175 10.63 -2.93 -0.68
C MET A 175 9.68 -4.11 -0.83
N TRP A 176 8.42 -3.82 -1.12
CA TRP A 176 7.37 -4.82 -1.27
C TRP A 176 6.76 -4.78 -2.64
N THR A 177 6.49 -5.95 -3.21
CA THR A 177 5.44 -6.12 -4.21
C THR A 177 4.18 -6.53 -3.48
N THR A 178 3.16 -5.66 -3.53
CA THR A 178 1.89 -5.83 -2.83
C THR A 178 0.77 -6.09 -3.83
N PHE A 179 -0.07 -7.07 -3.55
CA PHE A 179 -1.22 -7.43 -4.37
C PHE A 179 -2.48 -7.02 -3.63
N VAL A 180 -3.31 -6.19 -4.24
CA VAL A 180 -4.59 -5.72 -3.68
C VAL A 180 -5.72 -6.20 -4.57
N MET A 181 -6.78 -6.74 -3.96
CA MET A 181 -7.96 -7.23 -4.66
C MET A 181 -9.23 -6.82 -3.92
N GLU A 182 -10.37 -6.98 -4.59
CA GLU A 182 -11.67 -6.92 -3.94
C GLU A 182 -11.98 -8.26 -3.25
N GLU A 183 -12.37 -8.20 -1.98
CA GLU A 183 -12.87 -9.31 -1.17
C GLU A 183 -14.01 -8.77 -0.30
N ASP A 184 -15.19 -9.41 -0.35
CA ASP A 184 -16.40 -8.98 0.36
C ASP A 184 -16.76 -7.49 0.17
N SER A 185 -16.67 -7.01 -1.09
CA SER A 185 -16.93 -5.63 -1.49
C SER A 185 -16.00 -4.59 -0.83
N GLN A 186 -14.82 -5.02 -0.37
CA GLN A 186 -13.79 -4.15 0.17
C GLN A 186 -12.45 -4.45 -0.50
N LEU A 187 -11.59 -3.45 -0.61
CA LEU A 187 -10.20 -3.68 -0.99
C LEU A 187 -9.46 -4.34 0.17
N LYS A 188 -8.68 -5.38 -0.14
CA LYS A 188 -7.79 -6.07 0.79
C LYS A 188 -6.44 -6.31 0.16
N ILE A 189 -5.41 -6.31 0.98
CA ILE A 189 -4.10 -6.88 0.64
C ILE A 189 -4.30 -8.38 0.52
N ALA A 190 -4.23 -8.89 -0.70
CA ALA A 190 -4.23 -10.31 -0.99
C ALA A 190 -2.92 -10.94 -0.55
N ASP A 191 -1.78 -10.37 -0.95
CA ASP A 191 -0.46 -10.85 -0.56
C ASP A 191 0.58 -9.72 -0.61
N ARG A 192 1.71 -9.91 0.06
CA ARG A 192 2.88 -9.05 0.01
C ARG A 192 4.14 -9.90 -0.04
N VAL A 193 5.02 -9.55 -0.97
CA VAL A 193 6.30 -10.22 -1.17
C VAL A 193 7.40 -9.20 -0.97
N LEU A 194 8.27 -9.47 0.01
CA LEU A 194 9.45 -8.64 0.27
C LEU A 194 10.46 -8.89 -0.84
N THR A 195 10.80 -7.85 -1.59
CA THR A 195 11.75 -7.94 -2.72
C THR A 195 13.14 -7.42 -2.36
N ASP A 196 13.22 -6.48 -1.42
CA ASP A 196 14.48 -5.97 -0.88
C ASP A 196 14.30 -5.44 0.54
N SER A 197 15.38 -5.41 1.33
CA SER A 197 15.37 -4.85 2.67
C SER A 197 16.71 -4.24 3.07
N LEU A 198 16.66 -3.16 3.84
CA LEU A 198 17.82 -2.50 4.41
C LEU A 198 17.51 -2.00 5.82
N VAL A 199 18.26 -2.51 6.79
CA VAL A 199 18.26 -2.00 8.16
C VAL A 199 19.53 -1.19 8.37
N SER A 200 19.39 0.00 8.96
CA SER A 200 20.51 0.82 9.40
C SER A 200 20.24 1.42 10.77
N TYR A 201 21.29 1.74 11.51
CA TYR A 201 21.22 2.49 12.75
C TYR A 201 22.05 3.77 12.65
N GLU A 202 21.73 4.74 13.49
CA GLU A 202 22.47 6.00 13.56
C GLU A 202 23.63 5.90 14.56
N ASP A 203 24.82 6.36 14.20
CA ASP A 203 25.98 6.41 15.08
C ASP A 203 26.81 7.64 14.75
N ASP A 204 26.98 8.53 15.72
CA ASP A 204 27.74 9.79 15.59
C ASP A 204 27.38 10.62 14.33
N GLY A 205 26.09 10.79 14.06
CA GLY A 205 25.56 11.56 12.94
C GLY A 205 25.52 10.79 11.62
N LYS A 206 25.85 9.49 11.60
CA LYS A 206 25.98 8.68 10.38
C LYS A 206 25.07 7.47 10.42
N TRP A 207 24.47 7.15 9.28
CA TRP A 207 23.71 5.91 9.13
C TRP A 207 24.65 4.76 8.77
N ILE A 208 24.73 3.77 9.66
CA ILE A 208 25.50 2.55 9.47
C ILE A 208 24.53 1.43 9.08
N LYS A 209 24.77 0.81 7.93
CA LYS A 209 24.04 -0.38 7.50
C LYS A 209 24.37 -1.53 8.45
N TYR A 210 23.31 -2.18 8.96
CA TYR A 210 23.43 -3.41 9.75
C TYR A 210 23.83 -4.59 8.86
#